data_AF-A0A9E2TT11-F1
#
_entry.id   AF-A0A9E2TT11-F1
#
_cell.length_a   1.000
_cell.length_b   1.000
_cell.length_c   1.000
_cell.angle_alpha   90.00
_cell.angle_beta   90.00
_cell.angle_gamma   90.00
#
_symmetry.space_group_name_H-M   'P 1'
#
loop_
_entity.id
_entity.type
_entity.pdbx_description
1 polymer ?
#
loop_
_entity_poly.entity_id
_entity_poly.type
_entity_poly.pdbx_seq_one_letter_code
_entity_poly.pdbx_strand_id
1 'polypeptide(L)'
;MKTGFLVTVLVYSWGLMAQTPIITYYDDGNIKEKYHILDNDSSRVDGLYEMYSHNGNVIVKGHYENGKRQGEFINLYEDGSIQRTTHYDDGQKQGLTRVFDPEGHLIQEAIFSDDTLTGELISYHPDGSIKAQTKFNNGKPEGWVISYYRNDIKKEETYYKDGKPNGPSREYYENGNLKLEAELVNGLLDGQYKTYFPGGQLEMEAVNRRGSRTGSVKYYYENGQLRSRGVYENGGLEGVYEVFYDDGSPKATIPYKDGSRAGKSTEFFQDGKIKSTGVYSNYGMDADLKEYNEKGHLILEKSIRNELPHGKWKTYDDKENLVLVEPYESGKLHGVRLQYENKKLIKEETYAFGIKSGKSVEYFPNSEPEVVSNWKLNWLQGEYIRYHKNGNKEYEGSYHRNKRNGVWTYYDKKGEPEIREIYEHGELKEKIEL
;
A
#
# COMPACT_ATOMS: atom_id res chain seq x y z
N MET A 1 -45.53 -9.19 -99.87
CA MET A 1 -44.10 -9.53 -99.74
C MET A 1 -43.64 -9.10 -98.36
N LYS A 2 -43.34 -10.05 -97.48
CA LYS A 2 -42.69 -9.84 -96.19
C LYS A 2 -41.20 -10.10 -96.37
N THR A 3 -40.35 -9.26 -95.77
CA THR A 3 -39.04 -9.55 -95.14
C THR A 3 -38.37 -8.19 -94.87
N GLY A 4 -37.84 -7.85 -93.69
CA GLY A 4 -37.45 -8.62 -92.51
C GLY A 4 -36.06 -8.15 -92.08
N PHE A 5 -36.00 -7.32 -91.05
CA PHE A 5 -34.77 -6.75 -90.47
C PHE A 5 -33.85 -7.84 -89.88
N LEU A 6 -32.54 -7.67 -90.09
CA LEU A 6 -31.48 -8.47 -89.47
C LEU A 6 -31.22 -7.93 -88.05
N VAL A 7 -31.37 -8.76 -87.02
CA VAL A 7 -30.89 -8.49 -85.65
C VAL A 7 -29.90 -9.58 -85.29
N THR A 8 -28.65 -9.17 -85.10
CA THR A 8 -27.56 -10.02 -84.61
C THR A 8 -27.67 -10.13 -83.10
N VAL A 9 -27.89 -11.33 -82.57
CA VAL A 9 -27.82 -11.62 -81.14
C VAL A 9 -26.47 -12.31 -80.86
N LEU A 10 -25.59 -11.63 -80.13
CA LEU A 10 -24.39 -12.19 -79.54
C LEU A 10 -24.81 -12.94 -78.26
N VAL A 11 -24.79 -14.27 -78.31
CA VAL A 11 -24.97 -15.12 -77.12
C VAL A 11 -23.59 -15.47 -76.58
N TYR A 12 -23.19 -14.83 -75.47
CA TYR A 12 -22.05 -15.30 -74.67
C TYR A 12 -22.49 -16.56 -73.92
N SER A 13 -21.91 -17.72 -74.26
CA SER A 13 -22.07 -18.95 -73.49
C SER A 13 -21.27 -18.86 -72.20
N TRP A 14 -21.93 -18.75 -71.06
CA TRP A 14 -21.31 -19.00 -69.77
C TRP A 14 -21.21 -20.52 -69.61
N GLY A 15 -19.99 -21.04 -69.46
CA GLY A 15 -19.78 -22.43 -69.09
C GLY A 15 -20.35 -22.65 -67.70
N LEU A 16 -21.36 -23.51 -67.59
CA LEU A 16 -21.84 -24.02 -66.31
C LEU A 16 -20.72 -24.91 -65.74
N MET A 17 -19.96 -24.42 -64.76
CA MET A 17 -19.02 -25.27 -64.03
C MET A 17 -19.84 -26.26 -63.19
N ALA A 18 -19.52 -27.55 -63.31
CA ALA A 18 -20.21 -28.59 -62.56
C ALA A 18 -19.75 -28.56 -61.10
N GLN A 19 -20.69 -28.32 -60.17
CA GLN A 19 -20.45 -28.44 -58.74
C GLN A 19 -20.56 -29.91 -58.31
N THR A 20 -19.56 -30.40 -57.57
CA THR A 20 -19.55 -31.76 -56.98
C THR A 20 -19.81 -31.65 -55.47
N PRO A 21 -20.89 -32.24 -54.92
CA PRO A 21 -21.15 -32.22 -53.49
C PRO A 21 -20.17 -33.14 -52.74
N ILE A 22 -19.63 -32.67 -51.63
CA ILE A 22 -18.74 -33.39 -50.73
C ILE A 22 -19.38 -33.48 -49.34
N ILE A 23 -19.32 -34.67 -48.75
CA ILE A 23 -19.72 -34.92 -47.36
C ILE A 23 -18.55 -35.62 -46.67
N THR A 24 -18.09 -35.03 -45.57
CA THR A 24 -17.07 -35.65 -44.71
C THR A 24 -17.72 -36.16 -43.43
N TYR A 25 -17.07 -37.11 -42.76
CA TYR A 25 -17.59 -37.78 -41.57
C TYR A 25 -16.56 -37.75 -40.44
N TYR A 26 -17.05 -37.79 -39.21
CA TYR A 26 -16.26 -38.10 -38.02
C TYR A 26 -15.98 -39.61 -37.94
N ASP A 27 -15.08 -40.01 -37.05
CA ASP A 27 -14.71 -41.42 -36.86
C ASP A 27 -15.89 -42.29 -36.39
N ASP A 28 -16.87 -41.69 -35.73
CA ASP A 28 -18.11 -42.33 -35.28
C ASP A 28 -19.17 -42.47 -36.40
N GLY A 29 -18.87 -41.97 -37.60
CA GLY A 29 -19.75 -41.98 -38.77
C GLY A 29 -20.76 -40.82 -38.83
N ASN A 30 -20.77 -39.91 -37.85
CA ASN A 30 -21.59 -38.71 -37.92
C ASN A 30 -21.06 -37.74 -38.99
N ILE A 31 -21.97 -36.99 -39.63
CA ILE A 31 -21.56 -36.00 -40.65
C ILE A 31 -20.72 -34.92 -39.98
N LYS A 32 -19.61 -34.56 -40.63
CA LYS A 32 -18.69 -33.51 -40.18
C LYS A 32 -18.87 -32.23 -40.99
N GLU A 33 -18.82 -32.32 -42.32
CA GLU A 33 -18.97 -31.15 -43.22
C GLU A 33 -19.79 -31.50 -44.45
N LYS A 34 -20.49 -30.51 -44.99
CA LYS A 34 -21.14 -30.54 -46.31
C LYS A 34 -20.76 -29.29 -47.10
N TYR A 35 -20.28 -29.45 -48.33
CA TYR A 35 -19.91 -28.36 -49.22
C TYR A 35 -19.87 -28.82 -50.68
N HIS A 36 -19.62 -27.91 -51.63
CA HIS A 36 -19.37 -28.27 -53.02
C HIS A 36 -17.97 -27.84 -53.45
N ILE A 37 -17.41 -28.56 -54.44
CA ILE A 37 -16.17 -28.18 -55.12
C ILE A 37 -16.41 -27.99 -56.61
N LEU A 38 -15.63 -27.11 -57.24
CA LEU A 38 -15.63 -26.92 -58.68
C LEU A 38 -14.58 -27.79 -59.36
N ASP A 39 -14.91 -28.32 -60.54
CA ASP A 39 -13.99 -29.06 -61.43
C ASP A 39 -13.28 -30.25 -60.76
N ASN A 40 -13.89 -30.84 -59.72
CA ASN A 40 -13.30 -31.88 -58.87
C ASN A 40 -11.96 -31.49 -58.23
N ASP A 41 -11.68 -30.19 -58.07
CA ASP A 41 -10.52 -29.67 -57.35
C ASP A 41 -10.91 -29.40 -55.90
N SER A 42 -10.35 -30.18 -54.97
CA SER A 42 -10.64 -30.08 -53.54
C SER A 42 -10.24 -28.73 -52.92
N SER A 43 -9.41 -27.93 -53.59
CA SER A 43 -9.06 -26.58 -53.16
C SER A 43 -10.09 -25.51 -53.57
N ARG A 44 -10.96 -25.81 -54.54
CA ARG A 44 -11.94 -24.87 -55.10
C ARG A 44 -13.33 -25.12 -54.54
N VAL A 45 -13.44 -25.00 -53.21
CA VAL A 45 -14.73 -25.03 -52.52
C VAL A 45 -15.60 -23.87 -52.99
N ASP A 46 -16.86 -24.12 -53.31
CA ASP A 46 -17.77 -23.12 -53.86
C ASP A 46 -19.21 -23.38 -53.39
N GLY A 47 -19.99 -22.33 -53.17
CA GLY A 47 -21.37 -22.44 -52.71
C GLY A 47 -21.51 -22.54 -51.18
N LEU A 48 -22.66 -23.05 -50.74
CA LEU A 48 -22.99 -23.21 -49.32
C LEU A 48 -22.06 -24.23 -48.65
N TYR A 49 -21.52 -23.84 -47.50
CA TYR A 49 -20.73 -24.68 -46.60
C TYR A 49 -21.45 -24.81 -45.25
N GLU A 50 -21.48 -26.04 -44.73
CA GLU A 50 -22.00 -26.36 -43.40
C GLU A 50 -21.02 -27.28 -42.66
N MET A 51 -20.78 -27.01 -41.38
CA MET A 51 -20.05 -27.88 -40.45
C MET A 51 -20.98 -28.29 -39.32
N TYR A 52 -20.89 -29.56 -38.93
CA TYR A 52 -21.75 -30.20 -37.94
C TYR A 52 -20.94 -30.61 -36.71
N SER A 53 -21.53 -30.55 -35.52
CA SER A 53 -20.96 -31.12 -34.30
C SER A 53 -21.07 -32.65 -34.31
N HIS A 54 -20.42 -33.30 -33.35
CA HIS A 54 -20.56 -34.76 -33.16
C HIS A 54 -22.00 -35.19 -32.86
N ASN A 55 -22.83 -34.27 -32.33
CA ASN A 55 -24.24 -34.53 -32.06
C ASN A 55 -25.14 -34.31 -33.29
N GLY A 56 -24.57 -33.93 -34.44
CA GLY A 56 -25.29 -33.69 -35.69
C GLY A 56 -25.92 -32.30 -35.82
N ASN A 57 -25.61 -31.37 -34.92
CA ASN A 57 -26.10 -29.99 -34.99
C ASN A 57 -25.19 -29.15 -35.88
N VAL A 58 -25.73 -28.24 -36.70
CA VAL A 58 -24.91 -27.31 -37.50
C VAL A 58 -24.26 -26.30 -36.56
N ILE A 59 -22.93 -26.19 -36.61
CA ILE A 59 -22.12 -25.29 -35.77
C ILE A 59 -21.39 -24.20 -36.58
N VAL A 60 -21.28 -24.36 -37.89
CA VAL A 60 -20.80 -23.31 -38.80
C VAL A 60 -21.60 -23.38 -40.09
N LYS A 61 -22.00 -22.23 -40.62
CA LYS A 61 -22.52 -22.11 -41.98
C LYS A 61 -22.01 -20.84 -42.65
N GLY A 62 -21.84 -20.88 -43.97
CA GLY A 62 -21.37 -19.74 -44.76
C GLY A 62 -21.29 -20.08 -46.24
N HIS A 63 -20.69 -19.19 -47.02
CA HIS A 63 -20.54 -19.37 -48.47
C HIS A 63 -19.07 -19.30 -48.87
N TYR A 64 -18.65 -20.17 -49.79
CA TYR A 64 -17.34 -20.07 -50.43
C TYR A 64 -17.49 -19.64 -51.88
N GLU A 65 -16.54 -18.87 -52.38
CA GLU A 65 -16.37 -18.55 -53.79
C GLU A 65 -14.93 -18.86 -54.18
N ASN A 66 -14.73 -19.79 -55.13
CA ASN A 66 -13.41 -20.23 -55.59
C ASN A 66 -12.40 -20.57 -54.47
N GLY A 67 -12.83 -21.30 -53.45
CA GLY A 67 -12.00 -21.77 -52.34
C GLY A 67 -11.84 -20.77 -51.19
N LYS A 68 -12.43 -19.56 -51.30
CA LYS A 68 -12.32 -18.50 -50.30
C LYS A 68 -13.66 -18.19 -49.66
N ARG A 69 -13.66 -17.81 -48.38
CA ARG A 69 -14.88 -17.40 -47.66
C ARG A 69 -15.42 -16.10 -48.26
N GLN A 70 -16.72 -16.06 -48.54
CA GLN A 70 -17.40 -14.90 -49.09
C GLN A 70 -18.71 -14.64 -48.34
N GLY A 71 -18.99 -13.38 -48.02
CA GLY A 71 -20.22 -12.99 -47.33
C GLY A 71 -20.22 -13.36 -45.84
N GLU A 72 -21.41 -13.54 -45.27
CA GLU A 72 -21.55 -13.79 -43.84
C GLU A 72 -21.32 -15.26 -43.48
N PHE A 73 -20.39 -15.49 -42.55
CA PHE A 73 -20.23 -16.75 -41.84
C PHE A 73 -20.87 -16.65 -40.46
N ILE A 74 -21.63 -17.69 -40.12
CA ILE A 74 -22.35 -17.79 -38.86
C ILE A 74 -21.81 -19.01 -38.11
N ASN A 75 -21.20 -18.75 -36.95
CA ASN A 75 -20.88 -19.76 -35.95
C ASN A 75 -22.05 -19.90 -34.99
N LEU A 76 -22.42 -21.13 -34.65
CA LEU A 76 -23.56 -21.46 -33.78
C LEU A 76 -23.07 -22.24 -32.55
N TYR A 77 -23.77 -22.10 -31.44
CA TYR A 77 -23.65 -23.00 -30.30
C TYR A 77 -24.34 -24.35 -30.60
N GLU A 78 -24.13 -25.35 -29.73
CA GLU A 78 -24.72 -26.68 -29.88
C GLU A 78 -26.26 -26.68 -29.87
N ASP A 79 -26.89 -25.71 -29.20
CA ASP A 79 -28.35 -25.54 -29.18
C ASP A 79 -28.90 -24.80 -30.41
N GLY A 80 -28.02 -24.41 -31.34
CA GLY A 80 -28.37 -23.68 -32.56
C GLY A 80 -28.48 -22.16 -32.39
N SER A 81 -28.27 -21.61 -31.19
CA SER A 81 -28.17 -20.16 -30.99
C SER A 81 -26.92 -19.60 -31.68
N ILE A 82 -26.96 -18.34 -32.11
CA ILE A 82 -25.84 -17.70 -32.82
C ILE A 82 -24.74 -17.40 -31.82
N GLN A 83 -23.53 -17.90 -32.08
CA GLN A 83 -22.34 -17.55 -31.30
C GLN A 83 -21.64 -16.33 -31.90
N ARG A 84 -21.50 -16.28 -33.23
CA ARG A 84 -20.79 -15.21 -33.92
C ARG A 84 -21.24 -15.07 -35.36
N THR A 85 -21.34 -13.83 -35.84
CA THR A 85 -21.42 -13.53 -37.27
C THR A 85 -20.17 -12.78 -37.70
N THR A 86 -19.61 -13.12 -38.86
CA THR A 86 -18.41 -12.49 -39.41
C THR A 86 -18.55 -12.40 -40.91
N HIS A 87 -18.42 -11.20 -41.47
CA HIS A 87 -18.43 -10.99 -42.91
C HIS A 87 -17.01 -11.15 -43.49
N TYR A 88 -16.91 -11.82 -44.64
CA TYR A 88 -15.68 -12.08 -45.36
C TYR A 88 -15.78 -11.55 -46.79
N ASP A 89 -14.69 -10.99 -47.28
CA ASP A 89 -14.49 -10.64 -48.69
C ASP A 89 -13.16 -11.25 -49.16
N ASP A 90 -13.21 -12.05 -50.22
CA ASP A 90 -12.05 -12.78 -50.77
C ASP A 90 -11.24 -13.56 -49.71
N GLY A 91 -11.95 -14.18 -48.76
CA GLY A 91 -11.37 -14.98 -47.69
C GLY A 91 -10.87 -14.21 -46.46
N GLN A 92 -10.87 -12.88 -46.50
CA GLN A 92 -10.42 -12.01 -45.41
C GLN A 92 -11.62 -11.43 -44.67
N LYS A 93 -11.52 -11.25 -43.34
CA LYS A 93 -12.60 -10.61 -42.57
C LYS A 93 -12.73 -9.15 -42.99
N GLN A 94 -13.97 -8.75 -43.27
CA GLN A 94 -14.31 -7.42 -43.74
C GLN A 94 -15.60 -6.95 -43.05
N GLY A 95 -15.63 -5.71 -42.58
CA GLY A 95 -16.81 -5.13 -41.95
C GLY A 95 -17.12 -5.66 -40.54
N LEU A 96 -18.40 -5.68 -40.19
CA LEU A 96 -18.86 -5.89 -38.83
C LEU A 96 -18.88 -7.38 -38.45
N THR A 97 -18.29 -7.68 -37.29
CA THR A 97 -18.36 -8.96 -36.59
C THR A 97 -19.16 -8.78 -35.31
N ARG A 98 -20.09 -9.69 -35.04
CA ARG A 98 -20.88 -9.72 -33.80
C ARG A 98 -20.66 -11.03 -33.06
N VAL A 99 -20.58 -10.97 -31.74
CA VAL A 99 -20.45 -12.14 -30.86
C VAL A 99 -21.57 -12.09 -29.82
N PHE A 100 -22.19 -13.22 -29.56
CA PHE A 100 -23.30 -13.36 -28.63
C PHE A 100 -22.97 -14.41 -27.56
N ASP A 101 -23.63 -14.35 -26.41
CA ASP A 101 -23.61 -15.41 -25.40
C ASP A 101 -24.60 -16.55 -25.77
N PRO A 102 -24.60 -17.70 -25.06
CA PRO A 102 -25.52 -18.81 -25.34
C PRO A 102 -27.00 -18.44 -25.20
N GLU A 103 -27.32 -17.44 -24.39
CA GLU A 103 -28.67 -16.92 -24.23
C GLU A 103 -29.10 -15.98 -25.40
N GLY A 104 -28.17 -15.64 -26.30
CA GLY A 104 -28.40 -14.82 -27.49
C GLY A 104 -28.21 -13.31 -27.26
N HIS A 105 -27.70 -12.88 -26.11
CA HIS A 105 -27.37 -11.48 -25.87
C HIS A 105 -26.08 -11.11 -26.60
N LEU A 106 -26.07 -9.95 -27.25
CA LEU A 106 -24.89 -9.40 -27.91
C LEU A 106 -23.84 -9.03 -26.85
N ILE A 107 -22.64 -9.61 -26.94
CA ILE A 107 -21.54 -9.35 -25.99
C ILE A 107 -20.37 -8.59 -26.61
N GLN A 108 -20.27 -8.56 -27.95
CA GLN A 108 -19.21 -7.81 -28.63
C GLN A 108 -19.57 -7.47 -30.09
N GLU A 109 -19.19 -6.26 -30.51
CA GLU A 109 -19.15 -5.80 -31.90
C GLU A 109 -17.76 -5.32 -32.26
N ALA A 110 -17.26 -5.69 -33.43
CA ALA A 110 -15.92 -5.37 -33.91
C ALA A 110 -15.91 -5.13 -35.41
N ILE A 111 -15.23 -4.09 -35.89
CA ILE A 111 -15.07 -3.83 -37.33
C ILE A 111 -13.69 -4.33 -37.81
N PHE A 112 -13.67 -5.04 -38.92
CA PHE A 112 -12.45 -5.55 -39.57
C PHE A 112 -12.30 -4.95 -40.97
N SER A 113 -11.05 -4.77 -41.41
CA SER A 113 -10.68 -4.58 -42.81
C SER A 113 -9.47 -5.44 -43.08
N ASP A 114 -9.53 -6.31 -44.08
CA ASP A 114 -8.44 -7.20 -44.48
C ASP A 114 -7.84 -7.97 -43.28
N ASP A 115 -8.69 -8.69 -42.54
CA ASP A 115 -8.36 -9.44 -41.31
C ASP A 115 -7.84 -8.59 -40.12
N THR A 116 -7.74 -7.28 -40.29
CA THR A 116 -7.20 -6.35 -39.30
C THR A 116 -8.31 -5.58 -38.61
N LEU A 117 -8.31 -5.55 -37.28
CA LEU A 117 -9.27 -4.78 -36.50
C LEU A 117 -9.10 -3.27 -36.79
N THR A 118 -10.18 -2.61 -37.18
CA THR A 118 -10.21 -1.19 -37.54
C THR A 118 -11.55 -0.59 -37.13
N GLY A 119 -11.61 0.69 -36.78
CA GLY A 119 -12.86 1.30 -36.32
C GLY A 119 -13.25 0.87 -34.90
N GLU A 120 -14.55 0.81 -34.62
CA GLU A 120 -15.04 0.62 -33.25
C GLU A 120 -15.03 -0.85 -32.82
N LEU A 121 -14.57 -1.07 -31.58
CA LEU A 121 -14.76 -2.30 -30.82
C LEU A 121 -15.61 -1.95 -29.60
N ILE A 122 -16.77 -2.57 -29.48
CA ILE A 122 -17.70 -2.40 -28.37
C ILE A 122 -17.94 -3.75 -27.72
N SER A 123 -17.96 -3.80 -26.40
CA SER A 123 -18.36 -4.97 -25.62
C SER A 123 -19.47 -4.58 -24.67
N TYR A 124 -20.33 -5.54 -24.35
CA TYR A 124 -21.54 -5.31 -23.56
C TYR A 124 -21.54 -6.16 -22.28
N HIS A 125 -22.28 -5.70 -21.28
CA HIS A 125 -22.67 -6.51 -20.13
C HIS A 125 -23.86 -7.41 -20.51
N PRO A 126 -24.19 -8.45 -19.70
CA PRO A 126 -25.33 -9.32 -19.99
C PRO A 126 -26.69 -8.61 -20.04
N ASP A 127 -26.82 -7.42 -19.43
CA ASP A 127 -28.03 -6.60 -19.49
C ASP A 127 -28.12 -5.72 -20.76
N GLY A 128 -27.12 -5.81 -21.65
CA GLY A 128 -27.02 -5.02 -22.89
C GLY A 128 -26.40 -3.63 -22.71
N SER A 129 -26.08 -3.21 -21.48
CA SER A 129 -25.33 -1.96 -21.26
C SER A 129 -23.91 -2.07 -21.80
N ILE A 130 -23.33 -0.94 -22.23
CA ILE A 130 -21.95 -0.95 -22.75
C ILE A 130 -21.01 -1.28 -21.59
N LYS A 131 -20.11 -2.25 -21.79
CA LYS A 131 -19.06 -2.63 -20.84
C LYS A 131 -17.74 -1.92 -21.13
N ALA A 132 -17.37 -1.86 -22.41
CA ALA A 132 -16.20 -1.12 -22.87
C ALA A 132 -16.31 -0.77 -24.34
N GLN A 133 -15.69 0.33 -24.74
CA GLN A 133 -15.55 0.74 -26.13
C GLN A 133 -14.18 1.34 -26.41
N THR A 134 -13.70 1.16 -27.64
CA THR A 134 -12.46 1.76 -28.14
C THR A 134 -12.49 1.84 -29.66
N LYS A 135 -11.59 2.64 -30.23
CA LYS A 135 -11.31 2.68 -31.66
C LYS A 135 -9.96 2.03 -31.94
N PHE A 136 -9.92 1.21 -32.99
CA PHE A 136 -8.72 0.61 -33.52
C PHE A 136 -8.35 1.26 -34.85
N ASN A 137 -7.05 1.45 -35.05
CA ASN A 137 -6.46 1.82 -36.32
C ASN A 137 -5.33 0.83 -36.61
N ASN A 138 -5.45 0.07 -37.70
CA ASN A 138 -4.47 -0.97 -38.10
C ASN A 138 -4.11 -1.93 -36.95
N GLY A 139 -5.13 -2.47 -36.27
CA GLY A 139 -4.96 -3.46 -35.20
C GLY A 139 -4.46 -2.89 -33.87
N LYS A 140 -4.29 -1.58 -33.75
CA LYS A 140 -3.86 -0.91 -32.51
C LYS A 140 -4.94 0.04 -31.99
N PRO A 141 -5.15 0.14 -30.65
CA PRO A 141 -6.06 1.12 -30.09
C PRO A 141 -5.54 2.56 -30.35
N GLU A 142 -6.45 3.44 -30.75
CA GLU A 142 -6.20 4.84 -31.11
C GLU A 142 -7.34 5.72 -30.58
N GLY A 143 -7.01 6.75 -29.81
CA GLY A 143 -7.98 7.58 -29.10
C GLY A 143 -8.43 6.97 -27.77
N TRP A 144 -9.68 7.19 -27.37
CA TRP A 144 -10.16 6.78 -26.05
C TRP A 144 -10.47 5.30 -25.97
N VAL A 145 -9.87 4.63 -24.99
CA VAL A 145 -10.32 3.33 -24.47
C VAL A 145 -11.14 3.61 -23.22
N ILE A 146 -12.42 3.24 -23.22
CA ILE A 146 -13.37 3.55 -22.15
C ILE A 146 -14.01 2.26 -21.65
N SER A 147 -14.10 2.10 -20.34
CA SER A 147 -14.92 1.07 -19.69
C SER A 147 -16.01 1.69 -18.83
N TYR A 148 -17.08 0.93 -18.60
CA TYR A 148 -18.28 1.40 -17.91
C TYR A 148 -18.71 0.41 -16.84
N TYR A 149 -19.29 0.94 -15.77
CA TYR A 149 -20.11 0.19 -14.82
C TYR A 149 -21.44 -0.20 -15.46
N ARG A 150 -22.19 -1.12 -14.83
CA ARG A 150 -23.51 -1.56 -15.32
C ARG A 150 -24.60 -0.48 -15.26
N ASN A 151 -24.35 0.62 -14.55
CA ASN A 151 -25.24 1.77 -14.47
C ASN A 151 -24.89 2.85 -15.52
N ASP A 152 -24.18 2.48 -16.58
CA ASP A 152 -23.71 3.36 -17.68
C ASP A 152 -22.77 4.50 -17.26
N ILE A 153 -22.32 4.51 -16.00
CA ILE A 153 -21.30 5.46 -15.54
C ILE A 153 -19.93 4.96 -16.02
N LYS A 154 -19.12 5.87 -16.58
CA LYS A 154 -17.73 5.57 -16.93
C LYS A 154 -17.01 5.04 -15.70
N LYS A 155 -16.30 3.94 -15.85
CA LYS A 155 -15.42 3.37 -14.83
C LYS A 155 -14.00 3.87 -15.01
N GLU A 156 -13.52 3.83 -16.25
CA GLU A 156 -12.17 4.24 -16.62
C GLU A 156 -12.18 4.78 -18.05
N GLU A 157 -11.38 5.80 -18.33
CA GLU A 157 -11.04 6.21 -19.68
C GLU A 157 -9.54 6.53 -19.78
N THR A 158 -8.88 6.02 -20.82
CA THR A 158 -7.47 6.29 -21.08
C THR A 158 -7.28 6.61 -22.55
N TYR A 159 -6.54 7.68 -22.86
CA TYR A 159 -6.22 8.04 -24.23
C TYR A 159 -5.02 7.23 -24.73
N TYR A 160 -5.16 6.61 -25.90
CA TYR A 160 -4.16 5.83 -26.58
C TYR A 160 -3.71 6.52 -27.88
N LYS A 161 -2.42 6.40 -28.18
CA LYS A 161 -1.82 6.81 -29.44
C LYS A 161 -0.81 5.75 -29.87
N ASP A 162 -0.87 5.31 -31.11
CA ASP A 162 0.01 4.29 -31.68
C ASP A 162 0.00 2.97 -30.87
N GLY A 163 -1.16 2.65 -30.29
CA GLY A 163 -1.36 1.44 -29.47
C GLY A 163 -0.82 1.53 -28.04
N LYS A 164 -0.38 2.70 -27.57
CA LYS A 164 0.12 2.91 -26.20
C LYS A 164 -0.68 3.98 -25.46
N PRO A 165 -0.88 3.88 -24.14
CA PRO A 165 -1.42 4.97 -23.34
C PRO A 165 -0.56 6.23 -23.50
N ASN A 166 -1.15 7.33 -23.95
CA ASN A 166 -0.42 8.56 -24.25
C ASN A 166 -1.36 9.78 -24.21
N GLY A 167 -1.52 10.35 -23.03
CA GLY A 167 -2.43 11.46 -22.76
C GLY A 167 -3.12 11.27 -21.41
N PRO A 168 -4.30 11.87 -21.22
CA PRO A 168 -5.06 11.75 -19.98
C PRO A 168 -5.58 10.33 -19.75
N SER A 169 -5.57 9.93 -18.48
CA SER A 169 -6.21 8.73 -17.95
C SER A 169 -7.02 9.11 -16.73
N ARG A 170 -8.25 8.60 -16.63
CA ARG A 170 -9.19 8.91 -15.55
C ARG A 170 -9.89 7.65 -15.07
N GLU A 171 -10.04 7.53 -13.77
CA GLU A 171 -10.89 6.53 -13.11
C GLU A 171 -12.00 7.25 -12.37
N TYR A 172 -13.18 6.65 -12.28
CA TYR A 172 -14.35 7.21 -11.62
C TYR A 172 -14.90 6.22 -10.60
N TYR A 173 -15.58 6.75 -9.58
CA TYR A 173 -16.40 5.96 -8.67
C TYR A 173 -17.74 5.58 -9.33
N GLU A 174 -18.44 4.59 -8.77
CA GLU A 174 -19.77 4.19 -9.25
C GLU A 174 -20.84 5.28 -9.12
N ASN A 175 -20.58 6.34 -8.33
CA ASN A 175 -21.45 7.52 -8.23
C ASN A 175 -21.15 8.58 -9.33
N GLY A 176 -20.18 8.33 -10.20
CA GLY A 176 -19.76 9.22 -11.29
C GLY A 176 -18.73 10.27 -10.92
N ASN A 177 -18.37 10.40 -9.64
CA ASN A 177 -17.31 11.31 -9.23
C ASN A 177 -15.95 10.79 -9.70
N LEU A 178 -15.09 11.72 -10.11
CA LEU A 178 -13.70 11.41 -10.45
C LEU A 178 -13.01 10.79 -9.23
N LYS A 179 -12.28 9.71 -9.45
CA LYS A 179 -11.50 8.99 -8.43
C LYS A 179 -10.00 9.24 -8.63
N LEU A 180 -9.56 9.26 -9.88
CA LEU A 180 -8.17 9.44 -10.27
C LEU A 180 -8.08 10.19 -11.59
N GLU A 181 -7.10 11.09 -11.71
CA GLU A 181 -6.68 11.68 -12.98
C GLU A 181 -5.16 11.62 -13.08
N ALA A 182 -4.64 11.16 -14.22
CA ALA A 182 -3.22 11.01 -14.47
C ALA A 182 -2.86 11.39 -15.92
N GLU A 183 -1.65 11.89 -16.10
CA GLU A 183 -1.03 12.09 -17.42
C GLU A 183 -0.05 10.96 -17.72
N LEU A 184 -0.23 10.33 -18.89
CA LEU A 184 0.59 9.22 -19.37
C LEU A 184 1.35 9.64 -20.63
N VAL A 185 2.63 9.28 -20.72
CA VAL A 185 3.44 9.40 -21.94
C VAL A 185 4.04 8.04 -22.25
N ASN A 186 3.63 7.44 -23.37
CA ASN A 186 4.07 6.11 -23.82
C ASN A 186 3.91 5.01 -22.75
N GLY A 187 2.82 5.05 -21.98
CA GLY A 187 2.50 4.10 -20.92
C GLY A 187 3.11 4.40 -19.56
N LEU A 188 3.90 5.47 -19.41
CA LEU A 188 4.50 5.88 -18.15
C LEU A 188 3.80 7.10 -17.57
N LEU A 189 3.63 7.16 -16.25
CA LEU A 189 3.16 8.36 -15.56
C LEU A 189 4.16 9.50 -15.73
N ASP A 190 3.78 10.54 -16.45
CA ASP A 190 4.63 11.69 -16.75
C ASP A 190 3.75 12.94 -16.85
N GLY A 191 3.74 13.73 -15.77
CA GLY A 191 2.85 14.87 -15.59
C GLY A 191 2.05 14.82 -14.28
N GLN A 192 0.87 15.44 -14.29
CA GLN A 192 0.00 15.53 -13.12
C GLN A 192 -0.59 14.17 -12.72
N TYR A 193 -0.73 13.98 -11.41
CA TYR A 193 -1.42 12.84 -10.82
C TYR A 193 -2.26 13.32 -9.65
N LYS A 194 -3.58 13.07 -9.70
CA LYS A 194 -4.53 13.48 -8.67
C LYS A 194 -5.42 12.31 -8.28
N THR A 195 -5.74 12.23 -6.99
CA THR A 195 -6.80 11.36 -6.49
C THR A 195 -7.83 12.17 -5.74
N TYR A 196 -9.03 11.64 -5.64
CA TYR A 196 -10.19 12.33 -5.09
C TYR A 196 -10.93 11.38 -4.16
N PHE A 197 -11.54 11.92 -3.11
CA PHE A 197 -12.46 11.19 -2.26
C PHE A 197 -13.77 10.85 -3.00
N PRO A 198 -14.57 9.88 -2.52
CA PRO A 198 -15.87 9.56 -3.12
C PRO A 198 -16.83 10.75 -3.21
N GLY A 199 -16.68 11.76 -2.34
CA GLY A 199 -17.44 13.02 -2.36
C GLY A 199 -16.99 14.02 -3.43
N GLY A 200 -15.92 13.74 -4.17
CA GLY A 200 -15.37 14.57 -5.24
C GLY A 200 -14.30 15.58 -4.79
N GLN A 201 -14.02 15.68 -3.49
CA GLN A 201 -12.95 16.53 -2.97
C GLN A 201 -11.57 15.96 -3.30
N LEU A 202 -10.61 16.83 -3.61
CA LEU A 202 -9.23 16.43 -3.88
C LEU A 202 -8.64 15.75 -2.63
N GLU A 203 -8.03 14.59 -2.81
CA GLU A 203 -7.37 13.80 -1.75
C GLU A 203 -5.85 13.95 -1.82
N MET A 204 -5.30 13.91 -3.03
CA MET A 204 -3.87 13.96 -3.28
C MET A 204 -3.59 14.64 -4.61
N GLU A 205 -2.50 15.42 -4.67
CA GLU A 205 -1.91 15.85 -5.93
C GLU A 205 -0.39 15.67 -5.90
N ALA A 206 0.16 15.24 -7.03
CA ALA A 206 1.59 15.06 -7.25
C ALA A 206 1.96 15.33 -8.71
N VAL A 207 3.24 15.57 -8.95
CA VAL A 207 3.83 15.59 -10.29
C VAL A 207 4.77 14.38 -10.40
N ASN A 208 4.69 13.67 -11.52
CA ASN A 208 5.56 12.55 -11.83
C ASN A 208 6.39 12.88 -13.08
N ARG A 209 7.58 12.32 -13.16
CA ARG A 209 8.43 12.38 -14.35
C ARG A 209 8.97 10.98 -14.61
N ARG A 210 8.70 10.44 -15.80
CA ARG A 210 9.12 9.08 -16.21
C ARG A 210 8.81 8.01 -15.16
N GLY A 211 7.62 8.05 -14.56
CA GLY A 211 7.14 7.07 -13.57
C GLY A 211 7.62 7.30 -12.13
N SER A 212 8.48 8.29 -11.87
CA SER A 212 8.94 8.63 -10.51
C SER A 212 8.33 9.94 -10.02
N ARG A 213 7.92 9.98 -8.75
CA ARG A 213 7.43 11.21 -8.10
C ARG A 213 8.55 12.25 -8.05
N THR A 214 8.22 13.49 -8.41
CA THR A 214 9.14 14.61 -8.38
C THR A 214 8.43 15.91 -8.01
N GLY A 215 9.08 16.76 -7.22
CA GLY A 215 8.53 18.04 -6.80
C GLY A 215 7.52 17.91 -5.65
N SER A 216 6.63 18.88 -5.55
CA SER A 216 5.68 18.97 -4.43
C SER A 216 4.61 17.89 -4.53
N VAL A 217 4.41 17.16 -3.44
CA VAL A 217 3.27 16.26 -3.21
C VAL A 217 2.44 16.86 -2.09
N LYS A 218 1.12 16.89 -2.27
CA LYS A 218 0.18 17.39 -1.26
C LYS A 218 -0.92 16.37 -1.02
N TYR A 219 -1.34 16.31 0.24
CA TYR A 219 -2.46 15.50 0.70
C TYR A 219 -3.47 16.40 1.38
N TYR A 220 -4.75 16.07 1.25
CA TYR A 220 -5.85 16.85 1.77
C TYR A 220 -6.75 15.99 2.66
N TYR A 221 -7.49 16.64 3.54
CA TYR A 221 -8.62 16.07 4.27
C TYR A 221 -9.89 16.11 3.41
N GLU A 222 -10.91 15.31 3.76
CA GLU A 222 -12.21 15.31 3.06
C GLU A 222 -12.92 16.67 3.11
N ASN A 223 -12.64 17.50 4.11
CA ASN A 223 -13.13 18.88 4.20
C ASN A 223 -12.40 19.85 3.25
N GLY A 224 -11.47 19.37 2.43
CA GLY A 224 -10.70 20.14 1.45
C GLY A 224 -9.46 20.85 2.01
N GLN A 225 -9.21 20.77 3.32
CA GLN A 225 -8.04 21.41 3.92
C GLN A 225 -6.77 20.61 3.69
N LEU A 226 -5.64 21.30 3.59
CA LEU A 226 -4.33 20.68 3.39
C LEU A 226 -3.96 19.87 4.63
N ARG A 227 -3.74 18.57 4.48
CA ARG A 227 -3.30 17.65 5.53
C ARG A 227 -1.79 17.62 5.66
N SER A 228 -1.09 17.53 4.54
CA SER A 228 0.36 17.54 4.51
C SER A 228 0.92 17.91 3.14
N ARG A 229 2.17 18.41 3.12
CA ARG A 229 2.93 18.63 1.89
C ARG A 229 4.40 18.35 2.10
N GLY A 230 5.08 17.94 1.03
CA GLY A 230 6.53 17.78 1.00
C GLY A 230 7.06 17.74 -0.42
N VAL A 231 8.38 17.91 -0.57
CA VAL A 231 9.06 17.84 -1.86
C VAL A 231 9.73 16.48 -1.99
N TYR A 232 9.60 15.87 -3.16
CA TYR A 232 10.25 14.61 -3.50
C TYR A 232 11.29 14.81 -4.59
N GLU A 233 12.49 14.30 -4.38
CA GLU A 233 13.56 14.21 -5.36
C GLU A 233 13.96 12.75 -5.55
N ASN A 234 13.92 12.27 -6.80
CA ASN A 234 14.21 10.88 -7.16
C ASN A 234 13.45 9.83 -6.32
N GLY A 235 12.22 10.14 -5.91
CA GLY A 235 11.37 9.28 -5.08
C GLY A 235 11.61 9.37 -3.56
N GLY A 236 12.65 10.07 -3.10
CA GLY A 236 12.91 10.35 -1.68
C GLY A 236 12.38 11.73 -1.25
N LEU A 237 12.02 11.88 0.01
CA LEU A 237 11.66 13.20 0.58
C LEU A 237 12.92 14.07 0.72
N GLU A 238 12.80 15.33 0.32
CA GLU A 238 13.85 16.34 0.41
C GLU A 238 13.25 17.66 0.95
N GLY A 239 13.96 18.33 1.85
CA GLY A 239 13.51 19.58 2.45
C GLY A 239 12.45 19.38 3.54
N VAL A 240 11.56 20.35 3.75
CA VAL A 240 10.61 20.33 4.87
C VAL A 240 9.32 19.61 4.48
N TYR A 241 8.96 18.60 5.26
CA TYR A 241 7.64 17.97 5.26
C TYR A 241 6.75 18.63 6.32
N GLU A 242 5.64 19.21 5.88
CA GLU A 242 4.69 19.93 6.73
C GLU A 242 3.41 19.11 6.90
N VAL A 243 2.89 19.09 8.13
CA VAL A 243 1.65 18.42 8.51
C VAL A 243 0.76 19.42 9.22
N PHE A 244 -0.54 19.36 8.97
CA PHE A 244 -1.55 20.25 9.52
C PHE A 244 -2.66 19.43 10.20
N TYR A 245 -3.41 20.07 11.08
CA TYR A 245 -4.68 19.57 11.59
C TYR A 245 -5.80 19.78 10.57
N ASP A 246 -6.97 19.20 10.84
CA ASP A 246 -8.17 19.30 10.01
C ASP A 246 -8.90 20.65 10.11
N ASP A 247 -8.42 21.56 10.97
CA ASP A 247 -8.77 22.99 10.99
C ASP A 247 -7.75 23.87 10.26
N GLY A 248 -6.67 23.27 9.74
CA GLY A 248 -5.63 23.91 8.95
C GLY A 248 -4.48 24.47 9.79
N SER A 249 -4.56 24.35 11.12
CA SER A 249 -3.47 24.76 12.01
C SER A 249 -2.24 23.87 11.83
N PRO A 250 -1.00 24.40 11.97
CA PRO A 250 0.21 23.60 11.86
C PRO A 250 0.25 22.49 12.93
N LYS A 251 0.53 21.27 12.51
CA LYS A 251 0.68 20.10 13.39
C LYS A 251 2.13 19.67 13.53
N ALA A 252 2.89 19.65 12.43
CA ALA A 252 4.30 19.32 12.47
C ALA A 252 5.10 19.91 11.31
N THR A 253 6.38 20.17 11.56
CA THR A 253 7.41 20.46 10.56
C THR A 253 8.55 19.47 10.75
N ILE A 254 8.89 18.74 9.69
CA ILE A 254 9.87 17.65 9.75
C ILE A 254 10.82 17.82 8.56
N PRO A 255 12.07 18.25 8.77
CA PRO A 255 13.02 18.34 7.68
C PRO A 255 13.59 16.95 7.33
N TYR A 256 13.75 16.74 6.04
CA TYR A 256 14.27 15.53 5.41
C TYR A 256 15.45 15.89 4.51
N LYS A 257 16.40 14.96 4.44
CA LYS A 257 17.52 14.98 3.50
C LYS A 257 17.78 13.56 3.03
N ASP A 258 17.88 13.35 1.72
CA ASP A 258 18.11 12.04 1.10
C ASP A 258 17.09 10.98 1.56
N GLY A 259 15.83 11.39 1.80
CA GLY A 259 14.76 10.51 2.29
C GLY A 259 14.75 10.24 3.80
N SER A 260 15.76 10.69 4.55
CA SER A 260 15.87 10.51 6.01
C SER A 260 15.59 11.79 6.78
N ARG A 261 15.07 11.69 8.02
CA ARG A 261 14.88 12.88 8.89
C ARG A 261 16.23 13.53 9.19
N ALA A 262 16.29 14.84 9.06
CA ALA A 262 17.49 15.62 9.30
C ALA A 262 17.15 17.00 9.88
N GLY A 263 17.91 17.46 10.87
CA GLY A 263 17.72 18.78 11.46
C GLY A 263 16.55 18.85 12.45
N LYS A 264 16.07 20.07 12.69
CA LYS A 264 15.09 20.35 13.75
C LYS A 264 13.66 20.12 13.27
N SER A 265 13.02 19.10 13.82
CA SER A 265 11.59 18.86 13.74
C SER A 265 10.85 19.53 14.90
N THR A 266 9.63 20.00 14.65
CA THR A 266 8.73 20.56 15.67
C THR A 266 7.32 20.02 15.47
N GLU A 267 6.69 19.54 16.54
CA GLU A 267 5.27 19.17 16.60
C GLU A 267 4.54 20.16 17.50
N PHE A 268 3.30 20.50 17.14
CA PHE A 268 2.47 21.45 17.85
C PHE A 268 1.20 20.75 18.37
N PHE A 269 0.65 21.27 19.46
CA PHE A 269 -0.75 21.06 19.82
C PHE A 269 -1.65 21.89 18.90
N GLN A 270 -2.95 21.57 18.88
CA GLN A 270 -3.92 22.29 18.04
C GLN A 270 -4.08 23.77 18.43
N ASP A 271 -3.78 24.13 19.68
CA ASP A 271 -3.74 25.54 20.12
C ASP A 271 -2.46 26.30 19.68
N GLY A 272 -1.59 25.63 18.92
CA GLY A 272 -0.35 26.19 18.38
C GLY A 272 0.85 26.15 19.33
N LYS A 273 0.69 25.70 20.58
CA LYS A 273 1.84 25.51 21.48
C LYS A 273 2.70 24.34 21.03
N ILE A 274 4.00 24.42 21.30
CA ILE A 274 4.93 23.33 21.00
C ILE A 274 4.57 22.12 21.88
N LYS A 275 4.38 20.98 21.22
CA LYS A 275 4.18 19.68 21.86
C LYS A 275 5.49 18.92 21.97
N SER A 276 6.30 18.93 20.91
CA SER A 276 7.61 18.30 20.92
C SER A 276 8.58 18.98 19.95
N THR A 277 9.87 18.87 20.25
CA THR A 277 10.95 19.23 19.32
C THR A 277 11.95 18.09 19.24
N GLY A 278 12.58 17.91 18.09
CA GLY A 278 13.61 16.91 17.92
C GLY A 278 14.69 17.37 16.94
N VAL A 279 15.96 17.20 17.28
CA VAL A 279 17.08 17.41 16.34
C VAL A 279 17.57 16.06 15.86
N TYR A 280 17.36 15.76 14.59
CA TYR A 280 17.71 14.49 13.97
C TYR A 280 19.02 14.59 13.18
N SER A 281 19.86 13.56 13.28
CA SER A 281 21.11 13.43 12.52
C SER A 281 21.38 11.97 12.17
N ASN A 282 22.50 11.71 11.48
CA ASN A 282 22.92 10.35 11.12
C ASN A 282 21.80 9.55 10.42
N TYR A 283 21.27 10.11 9.32
CA TYR A 283 20.15 9.52 8.56
C TYR A 283 18.89 9.24 9.41
N GLY A 284 18.69 10.02 10.47
CA GLY A 284 17.55 9.90 11.38
C GLY A 284 17.76 8.90 12.53
N MET A 285 18.90 8.21 12.58
CA MET A 285 19.23 7.24 13.63
C MET A 285 19.57 7.91 14.97
N ASP A 286 20.04 9.16 14.92
CA ASP A 286 20.35 9.95 16.09
C ASP A 286 19.28 11.03 16.28
N ALA A 287 18.87 11.23 17.53
CA ALA A 287 17.89 12.26 17.87
C ALA A 287 18.11 12.83 19.28
N ASP A 288 17.98 14.14 19.42
CA ASP A 288 17.83 14.81 20.73
C ASP A 288 16.42 15.42 20.80
N LEU A 289 15.62 14.93 21.74
CA LEU A 289 14.17 15.14 21.78
C LEU A 289 13.77 15.86 23.07
N LYS A 290 12.78 16.76 22.95
CA LYS A 290 12.11 17.44 24.05
C LYS A 290 10.60 17.35 23.88
N GLU A 291 9.88 17.08 24.96
CA GLU A 291 8.40 17.04 24.97
C GLU A 291 7.86 18.00 26.03
N TYR A 292 6.73 18.63 25.70
CA TYR A 292 6.09 19.68 26.50
C TYR A 292 4.63 19.31 26.75
N ASN A 293 4.07 19.71 27.90
CA ASN A 293 2.64 19.56 28.16
C ASN A 293 1.82 20.72 27.54
N GLU A 294 0.49 20.66 27.62
CA GLU A 294 -0.42 21.67 27.06
C GLU A 294 -0.29 23.07 27.70
N LYS A 295 0.37 23.17 28.85
CA LYS A 295 0.72 24.45 29.50
C LYS A 295 2.03 25.04 28.96
N GLY A 296 2.74 24.29 28.11
CA GLY A 296 4.04 24.65 27.55
C GLY A 296 5.22 24.31 28.44
N HIS A 297 5.01 23.55 29.52
CA HIS A 297 6.08 23.16 30.43
C HIS A 297 6.83 21.94 29.90
N LEU A 298 8.16 21.95 29.99
CA LEU A 298 9.01 20.82 29.61
C LEU A 298 8.76 19.64 30.54
N ILE A 299 8.45 18.46 29.98
CA ILE A 299 8.17 17.23 30.76
C ILE A 299 9.16 16.10 30.49
N LEU A 300 9.87 16.13 29.36
CA LEU A 300 10.83 15.09 28.99
C LEU A 300 11.96 15.64 28.12
N GLU A 301 13.19 15.23 28.43
CA GLU A 301 14.36 15.34 27.55
C GLU A 301 14.98 13.96 27.37
N LYS A 302 15.21 13.53 26.12
CA LYS A 302 15.84 12.25 25.81
C LYS A 302 16.77 12.35 24.61
N SER A 303 17.80 11.52 24.61
CA SER A 303 18.75 11.38 23.51
C SER A 303 18.79 9.94 23.01
N ILE A 304 18.86 9.80 21.70
CA ILE A 304 18.91 8.54 20.96
C ILE A 304 20.16 8.58 20.08
N ARG A 305 20.95 7.52 20.08
CA ARG A 305 22.10 7.35 19.18
C ARG A 305 22.06 5.95 18.57
N ASN A 306 22.19 5.86 17.24
CA ASN A 306 22.01 4.62 16.49
C ASN A 306 20.73 3.88 16.90
N GLU A 307 19.61 4.60 16.99
CA GLU A 307 18.28 4.09 17.35
C GLU A 307 18.15 3.55 18.78
N LEU A 308 19.18 3.70 19.62
CA LEU A 308 19.19 3.23 21.01
C LEU A 308 19.16 4.41 22.01
N PRO A 309 18.51 4.25 23.18
CA PRO A 309 18.65 5.19 24.29
C PRO A 309 20.11 5.49 24.62
N HIS A 310 20.42 6.78 24.76
CA HIS A 310 21.76 7.26 25.03
C HIS A 310 21.74 8.48 25.95
N GLY A 311 22.79 8.63 26.76
CA GLY A 311 22.96 9.79 27.61
C GLY A 311 21.97 9.81 28.77
N LYS A 312 21.71 10.99 29.32
CA LYS A 312 20.82 11.15 30.48
C LYS A 312 19.45 11.60 30.03
N TRP A 313 18.47 10.72 30.19
CA TRP A 313 17.06 11.08 30.03
C TRP A 313 16.57 11.75 31.30
N LYS A 314 15.78 12.81 31.16
CA LYS A 314 15.26 13.60 32.28
C LYS A 314 13.76 13.77 32.16
N THR A 315 13.04 13.46 33.23
CA THR A 315 11.60 13.64 33.32
C THR A 315 11.29 14.71 34.36
N TYR A 316 10.34 15.58 34.04
CA TYR A 316 9.91 16.68 34.89
C TYR A 316 8.42 16.56 35.23
N ASP A 317 8.01 17.18 36.33
CA ASP A 317 6.59 17.33 36.67
C ASP A 317 5.92 18.49 35.92
N ASP A 318 4.63 18.69 36.15
CA ASP A 318 3.83 19.77 35.55
C ASP A 318 4.28 21.19 35.94
N LYS A 319 5.28 21.35 36.80
CA LYS A 319 5.88 22.63 37.21
C LYS A 319 7.37 22.70 36.84
N GLU A 320 7.82 21.85 35.92
CA GLU A 320 9.20 21.72 35.46
C GLU A 320 10.21 21.32 36.56
N ASN A 321 9.76 20.74 37.67
CA ASN A 321 10.67 20.18 38.66
C ASN A 321 11.17 18.83 38.18
N LEU A 322 12.48 18.59 38.28
CA LEU A 322 13.07 17.31 37.95
C LEU A 322 12.51 16.21 38.85
N VAL A 323 12.03 15.12 38.26
CA VAL A 323 11.46 13.95 38.95
C VAL A 323 12.36 12.73 38.79
N LEU A 324 12.99 12.59 37.62
CA LEU A 324 13.74 11.38 37.30
C LEU A 324 14.91 11.71 36.37
N VAL A 325 16.07 11.10 36.64
CA VAL A 325 17.22 11.07 35.73
C VAL A 325 17.62 9.62 35.50
N GLU A 326 17.60 9.21 34.24
CA GLU A 326 17.95 7.85 33.80
C GLU A 326 19.15 7.90 32.86
N PRO A 327 20.33 7.39 33.28
CA PRO A 327 21.50 7.34 32.43
C PRO A 327 21.50 6.07 31.58
N TYR A 328 21.70 6.22 30.27
CA TYR A 328 21.72 5.15 29.29
C TYR A 328 23.07 5.07 28.57
N GLU A 329 23.54 3.84 28.40
CA GLU A 329 24.67 3.48 27.56
C GLU A 329 24.31 2.22 26.76
N SER A 330 24.56 2.26 25.44
CA SER A 330 24.22 1.16 24.52
C SER A 330 22.78 0.67 24.66
N GLY A 331 21.84 1.60 24.83
CA GLY A 331 20.40 1.31 24.94
C GLY A 331 19.95 0.76 26.28
N LYS A 332 20.82 0.66 27.29
CA LYS A 332 20.50 0.09 28.61
C LYS A 332 20.83 1.07 29.73
N LEU A 333 20.09 1.01 30.84
CA LEU A 333 20.40 1.81 32.02
C LEU A 333 21.83 1.51 32.50
N HIS A 334 22.68 2.51 32.58
CA HIS A 334 24.07 2.37 32.98
C HIS A 334 24.52 3.64 33.71
N GLY A 335 24.89 3.50 34.98
CA GLY A 335 25.19 4.62 35.89
C GLY A 335 24.15 4.76 36.99
N VAL A 336 24.13 5.93 37.65
CA VAL A 336 23.25 6.22 38.78
C VAL A 336 21.95 6.85 38.32
N ARG A 337 20.84 6.13 38.52
CA ARG A 337 19.46 6.60 38.35
C ARG A 337 19.04 7.40 39.58
N LEU A 338 18.50 8.60 39.36
CA LEU A 338 18.16 9.55 40.43
C LEU A 338 16.66 9.82 40.42
N GLN A 339 16.00 9.71 41.56
CA GLN A 339 14.58 10.02 41.72
C GLN A 339 14.37 11.15 42.73
N TYR A 340 13.49 12.07 42.37
CA TYR A 340 13.20 13.26 43.15
C TYR A 340 11.71 13.35 43.47
N GLU A 341 11.40 13.89 44.64
CA GLU A 341 10.05 14.25 45.06
C GLU A 341 10.09 15.61 45.75
N ASN A 342 9.18 16.52 45.38
CA ASN A 342 9.15 17.89 45.93
C ASN A 342 10.52 18.61 45.87
N LYS A 343 11.25 18.46 44.76
CA LYS A 343 12.61 19.00 44.51
C LYS A 343 13.73 18.41 45.39
N LYS A 344 13.46 17.38 46.20
CA LYS A 344 14.47 16.69 47.01
C LYS A 344 14.78 15.33 46.42
N LEU A 345 16.06 14.95 46.45
CA LEU A 345 16.50 13.61 46.07
C LEU A 345 15.97 12.61 47.12
N ILE A 346 15.22 11.61 46.66
CA ILE A 346 14.66 10.56 47.52
C ILE A 346 15.29 9.20 47.26
N LYS A 347 15.92 9.01 46.09
CA LYS A 347 16.50 7.71 45.73
C LYS A 347 17.64 7.83 44.72
N GLU A 348 18.69 7.05 44.97
CA GLU A 348 19.78 6.74 44.05
C GLU A 348 19.84 5.23 43.82
N GLU A 349 19.89 4.80 42.56
CA GLU A 349 20.04 3.39 42.19
C GLU A 349 21.12 3.23 41.13
N THR A 350 22.16 2.44 41.42
CA THR A 350 23.24 2.19 40.45
C THR A 350 22.88 0.99 39.55
N TYR A 351 23.02 1.19 38.25
CA TYR A 351 22.82 0.17 37.22
C TYR A 351 24.09 -0.04 36.39
N ALA A 352 24.32 -1.28 35.98
CA ALA A 352 25.29 -1.65 34.97
C ALA A 352 24.55 -2.42 33.86
N PHE A 353 24.36 -1.79 32.70
CA PHE A 353 23.71 -2.39 31.52
C PHE A 353 22.34 -3.03 31.80
N GLY A 354 21.46 -2.29 32.49
CA GLY A 354 20.09 -2.68 32.81
C GLY A 354 19.96 -3.52 34.09
N ILE A 355 21.08 -3.85 34.73
CA ILE A 355 21.12 -4.68 35.94
C ILE A 355 21.48 -3.80 37.13
N LYS A 356 20.65 -3.81 38.18
CA LYS A 356 20.92 -3.11 39.43
C LYS A 356 22.18 -3.70 40.08
N SER A 357 23.21 -2.88 40.20
CA SER A 357 24.55 -3.29 40.62
C SER A 357 25.31 -2.09 41.18
N GLY A 358 25.88 -2.24 42.37
CA GLY A 358 26.54 -1.17 43.12
C GLY A 358 25.67 -0.63 44.27
N LYS A 359 26.08 0.52 44.80
CA LYS A 359 25.42 1.19 45.93
C LYS A 359 24.08 1.80 45.47
N SER A 360 23.07 1.68 46.32
CA SER A 360 21.80 2.39 46.20
C SER A 360 21.51 3.08 47.53
N VAL A 361 20.92 4.28 47.48
CA VAL A 361 20.62 5.09 48.66
C VAL A 361 19.18 5.57 48.59
N GLU A 362 18.42 5.37 49.66
CA GLU A 362 17.11 5.98 49.88
C GLU A 362 17.28 7.07 50.94
N TYR A 363 16.59 8.20 50.78
CA TYR A 363 16.75 9.38 51.63
C TYR A 363 15.47 9.71 52.36
N PHE A 364 15.62 10.19 53.60
CA PHE A 364 14.54 10.82 54.33
C PHE A 364 14.12 12.16 53.68
N PRO A 365 12.95 12.72 54.03
CA PRO A 365 12.52 14.03 53.56
C PRO A 365 13.45 15.21 53.91
N ASN A 366 14.40 15.01 54.84
CA ASN A 366 15.45 15.99 55.17
C ASN A 366 16.73 15.82 54.32
N SER A 367 16.73 14.90 53.35
CA SER A 367 17.86 14.57 52.47
C SER A 367 19.04 13.87 53.15
N GLU A 368 18.87 13.39 54.38
CA GLU A 368 19.82 12.46 55.01
C GLU A 368 19.52 11.01 54.56
N PRO A 369 20.54 10.13 54.46
CA PRO A 369 20.34 8.73 54.10
C PRO A 369 19.39 8.01 55.09
N GLU A 370 18.36 7.35 54.58
CA GLU A 370 17.50 6.42 55.33
C GLU A 370 18.00 4.99 55.19
N VAL A 371 18.32 4.56 53.96
CA VAL A 371 18.83 3.22 53.66
C VAL A 371 20.01 3.32 52.70
N VAL A 372 21.08 2.62 53.02
CA VAL A 372 22.20 2.34 52.12
C VAL A 372 22.23 0.84 51.86
N SER A 373 22.21 0.44 50.59
CA SER A 373 22.22 -0.97 50.19
C SER A 373 23.18 -1.24 49.04
N ASN A 374 23.84 -2.38 49.06
CA ASN A 374 24.69 -2.84 47.96
C ASN A 374 24.03 -3.94 47.15
N TRP A 375 24.15 -3.84 45.83
CA TRP A 375 23.52 -4.75 44.87
C TRP A 375 24.55 -5.37 43.94
N LYS A 376 24.31 -6.63 43.55
CA LYS A 376 25.06 -7.33 42.51
C LYS A 376 24.10 -8.24 41.75
N LEU A 377 24.01 -8.06 40.43
CA LEU A 377 23.13 -8.86 39.58
C LEU A 377 21.65 -8.87 40.02
N ASN A 378 21.11 -7.69 40.37
CA ASN A 378 19.75 -7.52 40.93
C ASN A 378 19.52 -8.19 42.30
N TRP A 379 20.55 -8.72 42.95
CA TRP A 379 20.45 -9.23 44.31
C TRP A 379 21.11 -8.26 45.29
N LEU A 380 20.46 -8.02 46.44
CA LEU A 380 21.11 -7.45 47.60
C LEU A 380 22.31 -8.33 47.97
N GLN A 381 23.48 -7.72 47.97
CA GLN A 381 24.77 -8.38 48.11
C GLN A 381 25.76 -7.42 48.76
N GLY A 382 26.24 -7.78 49.94
CA GLY A 382 27.15 -6.95 50.74
C GLY A 382 26.40 -6.09 51.75
N GLU A 383 27.06 -5.01 52.15
CA GLU A 383 26.62 -4.13 53.24
C GLU A 383 25.24 -3.53 53.01
N TYR A 384 24.46 -3.49 54.09
CA TYR A 384 23.16 -2.87 54.21
C TYR A 384 23.10 -2.10 55.53
N ILE A 385 22.77 -0.82 55.47
CA ILE A 385 22.66 0.05 56.64
C ILE A 385 21.31 0.77 56.56
N ARG A 386 20.56 0.76 57.66
CA ARG A 386 19.40 1.63 57.87
C ARG A 386 19.74 2.64 58.95
N TYR A 387 19.30 3.87 58.78
CA TYR A 387 19.52 4.96 59.73
C TYR A 387 18.19 5.41 60.36
N HIS A 388 18.28 5.88 61.60
CA HIS A 388 17.25 6.69 62.22
C HIS A 388 17.23 8.11 61.63
N LYS A 389 16.10 8.82 61.78
CA LYS A 389 15.95 10.22 61.34
C LYS A 389 16.97 11.20 61.95
N ASN A 390 17.61 10.83 63.07
CA ASN A 390 18.65 11.63 63.72
C ASN A 390 20.06 11.35 63.18
N GLY A 391 20.22 10.48 62.18
CA GLY A 391 21.49 10.14 61.55
C GLY A 391 22.26 8.99 62.19
N ASN A 392 21.82 8.49 63.36
CA ASN A 392 22.41 7.28 63.95
C ASN A 392 21.94 6.04 63.18
N LYS A 393 22.77 5.00 63.14
CA LYS A 393 22.35 3.71 62.55
C LYS A 393 21.18 3.17 63.36
N GLU A 394 20.19 2.58 62.68
CA GLU A 394 19.10 1.80 63.27
C GLU A 394 19.51 0.32 63.30
N TYR A 395 20.04 -0.17 62.17
CA TYR A 395 20.74 -1.45 62.11
C TYR A 395 21.67 -1.51 60.90
N GLU A 396 22.67 -2.38 60.98
CA GLU A 396 23.53 -2.73 59.86
C GLU A 396 23.83 -4.22 59.80
N GLY A 397 24.13 -4.69 58.61
CA GLY A 397 24.52 -6.07 58.36
C GLY A 397 24.90 -6.29 56.90
N SER A 398 24.95 -7.55 56.50
CA SER A 398 25.28 -7.92 55.12
C SER A 398 24.23 -8.87 54.54
N TYR A 399 23.96 -8.71 53.25
CA TYR A 399 23.17 -9.64 52.47
C TYR A 399 24.07 -10.51 51.59
N HIS A 400 23.68 -11.76 51.40
CA HIS A 400 24.18 -12.63 50.34
C HIS A 400 22.99 -13.15 49.55
N ARG A 401 22.88 -12.77 48.27
CA ARG A 401 21.76 -13.14 47.38
C ARG A 401 20.38 -12.92 48.03
N ASN A 402 20.09 -11.69 48.45
CA ASN A 402 18.84 -11.29 49.12
C ASN A 402 18.57 -11.92 50.50
N LYS A 403 19.49 -12.73 51.03
CA LYS A 403 19.36 -13.34 52.35
C LYS A 403 20.30 -12.67 53.35
N ARG A 404 19.81 -12.35 54.56
CA ARG A 404 20.64 -11.85 55.65
C ARG A 404 21.77 -12.84 55.92
N ASN A 405 22.99 -12.36 56.07
CA ASN A 405 24.17 -13.20 56.26
C ASN A 405 25.20 -12.51 57.15
N GLY A 406 25.81 -13.26 58.05
CA GLY A 406 26.78 -12.74 59.03
C GLY A 406 26.09 -12.00 60.17
N VAL A 407 26.84 -11.10 60.80
CA VAL A 407 26.40 -10.35 61.98
C VAL A 407 25.53 -9.16 61.56
N TRP A 408 24.37 -9.05 62.18
CA TRP A 408 23.45 -7.92 62.11
C TRP A 408 23.45 -7.22 63.46
N THR A 409 23.82 -5.94 63.49
CA THR A 409 23.86 -5.13 64.71
C THR A 409 22.73 -4.12 64.68
N TYR A 410 21.95 -4.04 65.76
CA TYR A 410 20.87 -3.09 65.96
C TYR A 410 21.28 -2.09 67.03
N TYR A 411 20.91 -0.84 66.83
CA TYR A 411 21.34 0.27 67.68
C TYR A 411 20.13 1.01 68.24
N ASP A 412 20.31 1.60 69.42
CA ASP A 412 19.35 2.50 70.00
C ASP A 412 19.38 3.88 69.29
N LYS A 413 18.47 4.77 69.68
CA LYS A 413 18.44 6.13 69.13
C LYS A 413 19.69 6.96 69.46
N LYS A 414 20.49 6.59 70.47
CA LYS A 414 21.75 7.27 70.82
C LYS A 414 22.93 6.74 70.00
N GLY A 415 22.75 5.64 69.28
CA GLY A 415 23.78 4.99 68.45
C GLY A 415 24.55 3.89 69.19
N GLU A 416 24.08 3.46 70.36
CA GLU A 416 24.68 2.36 71.13
C GLU A 416 24.09 1.02 70.67
N PRO A 417 24.90 -0.04 70.48
CA PRO A 417 24.41 -1.33 70.01
C PRO A 417 23.61 -2.04 71.12
N GLU A 418 22.36 -2.41 70.84
CA GLU A 418 21.46 -3.12 71.79
C GLU A 418 21.42 -4.63 71.52
N ILE A 419 21.45 -5.02 70.25
CA ILE A 419 21.22 -6.40 69.82
C ILE A 419 22.20 -6.76 68.71
N ARG A 420 22.76 -7.98 68.78
CA ARG A 420 23.42 -8.64 67.66
C ARG A 420 22.71 -9.93 67.29
N GLU A 421 22.45 -10.10 66.01
CA GLU A 421 21.88 -11.31 65.43
C GLU A 421 22.86 -11.92 64.43
N ILE A 422 23.11 -13.23 64.51
CA ILE A 422 23.98 -13.94 63.57
C ILE A 422 23.09 -14.73 62.62
N TYR A 423 23.20 -14.43 61.33
CA TYR A 423 22.46 -15.09 60.27
C TYR A 423 23.37 -15.94 59.39
N GLU A 424 22.86 -17.09 58.98
CA GLU A 424 23.47 -17.93 57.95
C GLU A 424 22.41 -18.30 56.91
N HIS A 425 22.64 -17.95 55.65
CA HIS A 425 21.71 -18.20 54.55
C HIS A 425 20.27 -17.71 54.80
N GLY A 426 20.13 -16.59 55.52
CA GLY A 426 18.84 -15.96 55.84
C GLY A 426 18.16 -16.51 57.09
N GLU A 427 18.73 -17.54 57.73
CA GLU A 427 18.21 -18.10 58.97
C GLU A 427 18.95 -17.50 60.18
N LEU A 428 18.20 -17.08 61.19
CA LEU A 428 18.76 -16.63 62.46
C LEU A 428 19.35 -17.84 63.20
N LYS A 429 20.63 -17.77 63.54
CA LYS A 429 21.34 -18.82 64.28
C LYS A 429 21.52 -18.46 65.75
N GLU A 430 21.77 -17.19 66.03
CA GLU A 430 22.03 -16.69 67.38
C GLU A 430 21.53 -15.25 67.53
N LYS A 431 21.04 -14.91 68.73
CA LYS A 431 20.69 -13.54 69.12
C LYS A 431 21.32 -13.24 70.48
N ILE A 432 22.02 -12.10 70.56
CA ILE A 432 22.77 -11.63 71.71
C ILE A 432 22.25 -10.23 72.07
N GLU A 433 21.85 -10.04 73.33
CA GLU A 433 21.53 -8.73 73.91
C GLU A 433 22.79 -8.16 74.55
N LEU A 434 23.08 -6.87 74.33
CA LEU A 434 24.35 -6.21 74.67
C LEU A 434 24.27 -5.30 75.89
#